data_AF-A0A5E6Q442-F1
#
_entry.id   AF-A0A5E6Q442-F1
#
_cell.length_a   1.000
_cell.length_b   1.000
_cell.length_c   1.000
_cell.angle_alpha   90.00
_cell.angle_beta   90.00
_cell.angle_gamma   90.00
#
_symmetry.space_group_name_H-M   'P 1'
#
loop_
_entity.id
_entity.type
_entity.pdbx_description
1 polymer ?
#
loop_
_entity_poly.entity_id
_entity_poly.type
_entity_poly.pdbx_seq_one_letter_code
_entity_poly.pdbx_strand_id
1 'polypeptide(L)'
;MKLDKPAAIARRNQALARPVLTSDNCLFAILDPKRNLWWFDIPMRLLVKGQPDWVNLLLHSPESDELQHLKVPINYLRAHQEQLEVRNAGKRRSTISLALSADRDSLLRDTRPGGEQLDFRTFVQD
;
A
#
# COMPACT_ATOMS: atom_id res chain seq x y z
N MET A 1 4.79 19.02 -11.18
CA MET A 1 3.36 18.70 -10.89
C MET A 1 3.32 17.63 -9.81
N LYS A 2 2.37 17.69 -8.88
CA LYS A 2 2.16 16.61 -7.90
C LYS A 2 1.50 15.44 -8.64
N LEU A 3 2.17 14.29 -8.70
CA LEU A 3 1.61 13.08 -9.31
C LEU A 3 0.34 12.68 -8.55
N ASP A 4 -0.78 12.55 -9.26
CA ASP A 4 -2.04 12.06 -8.70
C ASP A 4 -2.21 10.56 -8.97
N LYS A 5 -3.26 9.96 -8.38
CA LYS A 5 -3.50 8.51 -8.50
C LYS A 5 -3.72 8.07 -9.96
N PRO A 6 -4.56 8.73 -10.78
CA PRO A 6 -4.71 8.37 -12.19
C PRO A 6 -3.39 8.41 -12.96
N ALA A 7 -2.60 9.47 -12.78
CA ALA A 7 -1.31 9.61 -13.46
C ALA A 7 -0.28 8.57 -12.96
N ALA A 8 -0.28 8.24 -11.67
CA ALA A 8 0.56 7.18 -11.12
C ALA A 8 0.20 5.80 -11.69
N ILE A 9 -1.09 5.49 -11.79
CA ILE A 9 -1.57 4.25 -12.42
C ILE A 9 -1.14 4.21 -13.89
N ALA A 10 -1.34 5.29 -14.63
CA ALA A 10 -0.94 5.37 -16.04
C ALA A 10 0.56 5.16 -16.21
N ARG A 11 1.38 5.89 -15.42
CA ARG A 11 2.84 5.77 -15.41
C ARG A 11 3.29 4.34 -15.12
N ARG A 12 2.75 3.69 -14.08
CA ARG A 12 3.15 2.32 -13.75
C ARG A 12 2.66 1.31 -14.80
N ASN A 13 1.45 1.45 -15.32
CA ASN A 13 0.94 0.58 -16.39
C ASN A 13 1.76 0.67 -17.67
N GLN A 14 2.34 1.83 -18.00
CA GLN A 14 3.26 1.98 -19.16
C GLN A 14 4.58 1.21 -18.97
N ALA A 15 5.04 1.07 -17.72
CA ALA A 15 6.24 0.32 -17.38
C ALA A 15 5.99 -1.20 -17.29
N LEU A 16 4.73 -1.62 -17.12
CA LEU A 16 4.36 -3.04 -17.06
C LEU A 16 4.17 -3.62 -18.47
N ALA A 17 4.58 -4.87 -18.68
CA ALA A 17 4.35 -5.58 -19.94
C ALA A 17 2.86 -5.69 -20.33
N ARG A 18 1.98 -5.67 -19.32
CA ARG A 18 0.52 -5.59 -19.52
C ARG A 18 -0.09 -4.62 -18.50
N PRO A 19 -0.93 -3.67 -18.93
CA PRO A 19 -1.64 -2.79 -18.01
C PRO A 19 -2.68 -3.59 -17.21
N VAL A 20 -2.53 -3.59 -15.89
CA VAL A 20 -3.41 -4.32 -14.95
C VAL A 20 -3.88 -3.47 -13.78
N LEU A 21 -3.28 -2.29 -13.58
CA LEU A 21 -3.64 -1.39 -12.49
C LEU A 21 -4.84 -0.53 -12.89
N THR A 22 -5.80 -0.41 -11.98
CA THR A 22 -7.03 0.36 -12.11
C THR A 22 -7.30 1.12 -10.81
N SER A 23 -8.25 2.05 -10.84
CA SER A 23 -8.65 2.78 -9.63
C SER A 23 -9.18 1.86 -8.51
N ASP A 24 -9.72 0.69 -8.87
CA ASP A 24 -10.38 -0.24 -7.95
C ASP A 24 -9.43 -1.23 -7.28
N ASN A 25 -8.36 -1.64 -7.97
CA ASN A 25 -7.38 -2.61 -7.45
C ASN A 25 -6.09 -1.97 -6.95
N CYS A 26 -5.99 -0.65 -7.00
CA CYS A 26 -4.81 0.11 -6.64
C CYS A 26 -5.13 1.16 -5.57
N LEU A 27 -4.26 1.29 -4.57
CA LEU A 27 -4.21 2.42 -3.65
C LEU A 27 -2.98 3.26 -3.97
N PHE A 28 -3.01 4.53 -3.59
CA PHE A 28 -1.94 5.48 -3.89
C PHE A 28 -1.64 6.33 -2.66
N ALA A 29 -0.37 6.44 -2.33
CA ALA A 29 0.14 7.29 -1.27
C ALA A 29 1.31 8.14 -1.78
N ILE A 30 1.40 9.34 -1.25
CA ILE A 30 2.53 10.24 -1.47
C ILE A 30 3.31 10.28 -0.16
N LEU A 31 4.64 10.23 -0.26
CA LEU A 31 5.54 10.30 0.90
C LEU A 31 5.20 11.54 1.74
N ASP A 32 4.97 11.34 3.03
CA ASP A 32 4.91 12.43 4.02
C ASP A 32 6.34 12.73 4.50
N PRO A 33 6.96 13.84 4.08
CA PRO A 33 8.36 14.13 4.43
C PRO A 33 8.55 14.45 5.92
N LYS A 34 7.48 14.82 6.66
CA LYS A 34 7.60 15.10 8.10
C LYS A 34 7.67 13.84 8.93
N ARG A 35 7.02 12.78 8.46
CA ARG A 35 6.94 11.48 9.13
C ARG A 35 7.82 10.41 8.48
N ASN A 36 8.39 10.75 7.32
CA ASN A 36 9.17 9.87 6.46
C ASN A 36 8.48 8.51 6.18
N LEU A 37 7.21 8.55 5.79
CA LEU A 37 6.42 7.34 5.53
C LEU A 37 5.33 7.54 4.47
N TRP A 38 4.86 6.43 3.90
CA TRP A 38 3.63 6.36 3.10
C TRP A 38 2.49 5.77 3.93
N TRP A 39 1.36 6.47 3.93
CA TRP A 39 0.18 6.05 4.67
C TRP A 39 -0.87 5.43 3.75
N PHE A 40 -1.41 4.27 4.15
CA PHE A 40 -2.52 3.64 3.46
C PHE A 40 -3.65 3.28 4.43
N ASP A 41 -4.89 3.45 3.97
CA ASP A 41 -6.08 2.87 4.58
C ASP A 41 -6.65 1.84 3.59
N ILE A 42 -6.37 0.55 3.82
CA ILE A 42 -6.82 -0.56 2.97
C ILE A 42 -8.24 -0.95 3.41
N PRO A 43 -9.27 -0.81 2.55
CA PRO A 43 -10.62 -1.21 2.91
C PRO A 43 -10.72 -2.70 3.19
N MET A 44 -11.24 -3.09 4.36
CA MET A 44 -11.41 -4.51 4.71
C MET A 44 -12.35 -5.27 3.76
N ARG A 45 -13.20 -4.56 3.01
CA ARG A 45 -14.03 -5.16 1.95
C ARG A 45 -13.20 -5.86 0.86
N LEU A 46 -11.94 -5.46 0.66
CA LEU A 46 -11.02 -6.10 -0.29
C LEU A 46 -10.53 -7.47 0.23
N LEU A 47 -10.66 -7.72 1.53
CA LEU A 47 -10.32 -8.99 2.18
C LEU A 47 -11.52 -9.95 2.19
N VAL A 48 -12.58 -9.73 1.43
CA VAL A 48 -13.73 -10.66 1.33
C VAL A 48 -13.50 -11.68 0.20
N LYS A 49 -14.05 -12.90 0.32
CA LYS A 49 -13.97 -13.93 -0.73
C LYS A 49 -14.59 -13.42 -2.05
N GLY A 50 -13.96 -13.71 -3.18
CA GLY A 50 -14.41 -13.26 -4.51
C GLY A 50 -13.87 -11.87 -4.93
N GLN A 51 -12.99 -11.27 -4.13
CA GLN A 51 -12.20 -10.09 -4.50
C GLN A 51 -10.89 -10.50 -5.18
N PRO A 52 -10.17 -9.57 -5.85
CA PRO A 52 -8.84 -9.84 -6.38
C PRO A 52 -7.89 -10.39 -5.32
N ASP A 53 -7.00 -11.32 -5.70
CA ASP A 53 -6.06 -11.96 -4.78
C ASP A 53 -5.00 -11.01 -4.21
N TRP A 54 -4.95 -9.77 -4.70
CA TRP A 54 -3.90 -8.78 -4.42
C TRP A 54 -4.48 -7.39 -4.22
N VAL A 55 -3.81 -6.60 -3.37
CA VAL A 55 -3.93 -5.15 -3.32
C VAL A 55 -2.64 -4.54 -3.88
N ASN A 56 -2.78 -3.64 -4.85
CA ASN A 56 -1.65 -2.91 -5.39
C ASN A 56 -1.50 -1.59 -4.63
N LEU A 57 -0.30 -1.31 -4.10
CA LEU A 57 0.03 -0.06 -3.43
C LEU A 57 1.04 0.69 -4.30
N LEU A 58 0.71 1.91 -4.68
CA LEU A 58 1.62 2.82 -5.37
C LEU A 58 2.14 3.87 -4.38
N LEU A 59 3.44 3.94 -4.24
CA LEU A 59 4.15 4.81 -3.30
C LEU A 59 4.97 5.81 -4.10
N HIS A 60 4.61 7.08 -4.03
CA HIS A 60 5.30 8.14 -4.76
C HIS A 60 6.17 8.98 -3.83
N SER A 61 7.43 9.20 -4.21
CA SER A 61 8.38 10.11 -3.56
C SER A 61 8.54 11.37 -4.42
N PRO A 62 7.91 12.50 -4.06
CA PRO A 62 7.93 13.69 -4.91
C PRO A 62 9.30 14.30 -5.15
N GLU A 63 10.23 14.17 -4.19
CA GLU A 63 11.58 14.75 -4.29
C GLU A 63 12.45 14.02 -5.33
N SER A 64 12.32 12.69 -5.44
CA SER A 64 13.05 11.87 -6.41
C SER A 64 12.25 11.54 -7.67
N ASP A 65 10.96 11.91 -7.73
CA ASP A 65 9.97 11.45 -8.73
C ASP A 65 9.87 9.92 -8.85
N GLU A 66 10.27 9.19 -7.80
CA GLU A 66 10.22 7.73 -7.76
C GLU A 66 8.78 7.26 -7.51
N LEU A 67 8.37 6.23 -8.26
CA LEU A 67 7.08 5.56 -8.09
C LEU A 67 7.30 4.07 -7.86
N GLN A 68 7.24 3.64 -6.60
CA GLN A 68 7.34 2.23 -6.23
C GLN A 68 5.96 1.55 -6.30
N HIS A 69 5.96 0.24 -6.55
CA HIS A 69 4.77 -0.59 -6.64
C HIS A 69 4.91 -1.82 -5.75
N LEU A 70 4.01 -1.97 -4.77
CA LEU A 70 3.86 -3.20 -4.00
C LEU A 70 2.63 -3.96 -4.46
N LYS A 71 2.78 -5.26 -4.69
CA LYS A 71 1.66 -6.17 -4.96
C LYS A 71 1.48 -7.12 -3.78
N VAL A 72 0.63 -6.71 -2.84
CA VAL A 72 0.46 -7.40 -1.55
C VAL A 72 -0.64 -8.45 -1.66
N PRO A 73 -0.38 -9.73 -1.37
CA PRO A 73 -1.40 -10.76 -1.34
C PRO A 73 -2.46 -10.49 -0.27
N ILE A 74 -3.74 -10.61 -0.62
CA ILE A 74 -4.85 -10.48 0.34
C ILE A 74 -4.72 -11.51 1.47
N ASN A 75 -4.26 -12.73 1.16
CA ASN A 75 -4.07 -13.77 2.18
C ASN A 75 -2.96 -13.41 3.18
N TYR A 76 -1.93 -12.65 2.75
CA TYR A 76 -0.91 -12.15 3.67
C TYR A 76 -1.52 -11.16 4.67
N LEU A 77 -2.34 -10.21 4.18
CA LEU A 77 -3.05 -9.25 5.04
C LEU A 77 -4.04 -9.94 6.01
N ARG A 78 -4.73 -10.99 5.56
CA ARG A 78 -5.62 -11.78 6.42
C ARG A 78 -4.85 -12.54 7.49
N ALA A 79 -3.73 -13.19 7.12
CA ALA A 79 -2.94 -14.01 8.04
C ALA A 79 -2.29 -13.18 9.15
N HIS A 80 -1.98 -11.91 8.89
CA HIS A 80 -1.35 -11.02 9.87
C HIS A 80 -2.31 -9.93 10.37
N GLN A 81 -3.63 -10.11 10.22
CA GLN A 81 -4.61 -9.07 10.57
C GLN A 81 -4.56 -8.67 12.05
N GLU A 82 -4.23 -9.60 12.95
CA GLU A 82 -4.09 -9.31 14.39
C GLU A 82 -2.86 -8.47 14.72
N GLN A 83 -1.85 -8.48 13.84
CA GLN A 83 -0.63 -7.68 13.96
C GLN A 83 -0.76 -6.32 13.27
N LEU A 84 -1.86 -6.10 12.55
CA LEU A 84 -2.13 -4.90 11.77
C LEU A 84 -3.13 -4.02 12.49
N GLU A 85 -2.97 -2.70 12.38
CA GLU A 85 -3.93 -1.80 12.97
C GLU A 85 -5.23 -1.75 12.16
N VAL A 86 -6.32 -2.22 12.76
CA VAL A 86 -7.67 -2.12 12.18
C VAL A 86 -8.40 -0.90 12.74
N ARG A 87 -8.71 0.05 11.86
CA ARG A 87 -9.52 1.22 12.19
C ARG A 87 -10.99 0.95 11.93
N ASN A 88 -11.86 1.52 12.77
CA ASN A 88 -13.31 1.37 12.67
C ASN A 88 -13.78 -0.10 12.64
N ALA A 89 -13.15 -0.96 13.45
CA ALA A 89 -13.46 -2.38 13.52
C ALA A 89 -14.97 -2.62 13.71
N GLY A 90 -15.52 -3.60 12.98
CA GLY A 90 -16.96 -3.94 13.01
C GLY A 90 -17.88 -2.96 12.27
N LYS A 91 -17.37 -1.86 11.70
CA LYS A 91 -18.17 -0.88 10.93
C LYS A 91 -18.03 -1.09 9.43
N ARG A 92 -19.03 -0.62 8.66
CA ARG A 92 -19.05 -0.69 7.17
C ARG A 92 -17.79 -0.11 6.49
N ARG A 93 -17.11 0.85 7.11
CA ARG A 93 -15.90 1.52 6.57
C ARG A 93 -14.64 1.12 7.34
N SER A 94 -14.54 -0.13 7.80
CA SER A 94 -13.34 -0.63 8.46
C SER A 94 -12.17 -0.71 7.49
N THR A 95 -10.99 -0.29 7.95
CA THR A 95 -9.74 -0.26 7.16
C THR A 95 -8.60 -0.87 7.95
N ILE A 96 -7.68 -1.53 7.25
CA ILE A 96 -6.32 -1.81 7.75
C ILE A 96 -5.50 -0.55 7.48
N SER A 97 -4.92 0.01 8.54
CA SER A 97 -4.04 1.17 8.46
C SER A 97 -2.60 0.72 8.35
N LEU A 98 -1.88 1.17 7.33
CA LEU A 98 -0.44 0.94 7.17
C LEU A 98 0.32 2.27 7.21
N ALA A 99 1.47 2.26 7.86
CA ALA A 99 2.43 3.35 7.88
C ALA A 99 3.80 2.81 7.45
N LEU A 100 4.03 2.75 6.13
CA LEU A 100 5.22 2.15 5.55
C LEU A 100 6.38 3.15 5.59
N SER A 101 7.44 2.80 6.33
CA SER A 101 8.62 3.65 6.51
C SER A 101 9.36 3.91 5.20
N ALA A 102 9.91 5.12 5.06
CA ALA A 102 10.89 5.49 4.04
C ALA A 102 12.32 5.60 4.63
N ASP A 103 12.51 5.28 5.91
CA ASP A 103 13.85 5.25 6.52
C ASP A 103 14.67 4.10 5.95
N ARG A 104 15.96 4.35 5.69
CA ARG A 104 16.86 3.37 5.07
C ARG A 104 16.88 2.01 5.80
N ASP A 105 16.91 2.04 7.13
CA ASP A 105 17.07 0.83 7.95
C ASP A 105 15.76 0.06 8.18
N SER A 106 14.61 0.68 7.88
CA SER A 106 13.28 0.11 8.07
C SER A 106 12.39 0.26 6.83
N LEU A 107 12.98 0.50 5.65
CA LEU A 107 12.28 0.80 4.41
C LEU A 107 11.16 -0.21 4.14
N LEU A 108 9.95 0.30 3.93
CA LEU A 108 8.70 -0.44 3.71
C LEU A 108 8.27 -1.37 4.87
N ARG A 109 8.82 -1.22 6.07
CA ARG A 109 8.24 -1.82 7.27
C ARG A 109 7.05 -1.01 7.75
N ASP A 110 6.03 -1.69 8.23
CA ASP A 110 4.92 -1.03 8.92
C ASP A 110 5.36 -0.53 10.29
N THR A 111 5.14 0.75 10.56
CA THR A 111 5.59 1.45 11.78
C THR A 111 4.45 1.76 12.74
N ARG A 112 3.24 1.23 12.46
CA ARG A 112 2.10 1.41 13.37
C ARG A 112 2.39 0.78 14.75
N PRO A 113 1.96 1.41 15.85
CA PRO A 113 2.13 0.84 17.19
C PRO A 113 1.36 -0.48 17.35
N GLY A 114 1.97 -1.49 17.98
CA GLY A 114 1.28 -2.72 18.37
C GLY A 114 1.44 -3.94 17.44
N GLY A 115 2.30 -3.87 16.43
CA GLY A 115 2.55 -4.96 15.48
C GLY A 115 4.03 -5.22 15.22
N GLU A 116 4.36 -6.43 14.78
CA GLU A 116 5.70 -7.02 14.58
C GLU A 116 6.60 -6.33 13.53
N GLN A 117 6.32 -5.08 13.17
CA GLN A 117 7.01 -4.31 12.12
C GLN A 117 7.09 -5.08 10.80
N LEU A 118 5.93 -5.57 10.35
CA LEU A 118 5.79 -6.38 9.14
C LEU A 118 6.54 -5.75 7.96
N ASP A 119 7.33 -6.57 7.29
CA ASP A 119 8.21 -6.15 6.20
C ASP A 119 7.54 -6.36 4.83
N PHE A 120 7.22 -5.26 4.15
CA PHE A 120 6.55 -5.32 2.85
C PHE A 120 7.52 -5.31 1.65
N ARG A 121 8.85 -5.27 1.86
CA ARG A 121 9.84 -5.22 0.77
C ARG A 121 9.75 -6.41 -0.18
N THR A 122 9.36 -7.57 0.32
CA THR A 122 9.18 -8.79 -0.49
C THR A 122 8.08 -8.66 -1.57
N PHE A 123 7.20 -7.65 -1.44
CA PHE A 123 6.10 -7.42 -2.38
C PHE A 123 6.41 -6.36 -3.44
N VAL A 124 7.62 -5.79 -3.44
CA VAL A 124 8.08 -4.84 -4.48
C VAL A 124 8.01 -5.52 -5.84
N GLN A 125 7.48 -4.80 -6.81
CA GLN A 125 7.40 -5.24 -8.20
C GLN A 125 8.43 -4.48 -9.02
N ASP A 126 9.25 -5.22 -9.77
CA ASP A 126 10.13 -4.67 -10.80
C ASP A 126 9.33 -3.97 -11.92
#